data_AF-A0A0K8R7Z3-F1
#
_entry.id   AF-A0A0K8R7Z3-F1
#
_cell.length_a   1.000
_cell.length_b   1.000
_cell.length_c   1.000
_cell.angle_alpha   90.00
_cell.angle_beta   90.00
_cell.angle_gamma   90.00
#
_symmetry.space_group_name_H-M   'P 1'
#
loop_
_entity.id
_entity.type
_entity.pdbx_description
1 polymer ?
#
loop_
_entity_poly.entity_id
_entity_poly.type
_entity_poly.pdbx_seq_one_letter_code
_entity_poly.pdbx_strand_id
1 'polypeptide(L)'
;MKCFFIFALFAISSAAPSSSDDVFNITVLHTNDIHSHFLQSDSRGANCSEKKATANQCYGGVPRIVAKVRDLKAKEENAFFFNAGDFFQGTVWYTVLKYNIVALAMERMMYDAVCLGNHEFDDGPEGLAPFLLRMEKANVTVLGTNLDTMGEPIFENITVLKHKIYMINGVKMGVMGVVTRETITIANPGKIKILDEIRSIKEEIECFTFRKNVRHICL
;
A
#
# COMPACT_ATOMS: atom_id res chain seq x y z
N MET A 1 82.20 -11.60 16.93
CA MET A 1 81.44 -10.51 16.26
C MET A 1 80.04 -11.05 15.96
N LYS A 2 79.01 -10.57 16.66
CA LYS A 2 77.62 -11.04 16.52
C LYS A 2 76.84 -10.00 15.71
N CYS A 3 76.39 -10.35 14.50
CA CYS A 3 75.47 -9.53 13.72
C CYS A 3 74.04 -9.98 13.98
N PHE A 4 73.25 -9.15 14.64
CA PHE A 4 71.79 -9.31 14.73
C PHE A 4 71.15 -8.58 13.54
N PHE A 5 70.48 -9.31 12.66
CA PHE A 5 69.61 -8.73 11.64
C PHE A 5 68.18 -8.63 12.22
N ILE A 6 67.70 -7.41 12.38
CA ILE A 6 66.30 -7.13 12.76
C ILE A 6 65.49 -7.04 11.46
N PHE A 7 64.63 -8.03 11.22
CA PHE A 7 63.62 -7.98 10.17
C PHE A 7 62.41 -7.19 10.70
N ALA A 8 62.21 -5.97 10.21
CA ALA A 8 61.00 -5.21 10.47
C ALA A 8 59.89 -5.71 9.54
N LEU A 9 58.90 -6.43 10.09
CA LEU A 9 57.65 -6.73 9.39
C LEU A 9 56.82 -5.43 9.30
N PHE A 10 56.76 -4.84 8.12
CA PHE A 10 55.75 -3.83 7.80
C PHE A 10 54.40 -4.54 7.58
N ALA A 11 53.52 -4.49 8.59
CA ALA A 11 52.12 -4.85 8.41
C ALA A 11 51.46 -3.74 7.57
N ILE A 12 51.28 -4.01 6.27
CA ILE A 12 50.47 -3.17 5.39
C ILE A 12 49.01 -3.40 5.81
N SER A 13 48.50 -2.50 6.66
CA SER A 13 47.08 -2.45 6.97
C SER A 13 46.35 -2.04 5.70
N SER A 14 45.81 -3.03 4.99
CA SER A 14 44.90 -2.79 3.87
C SER A 14 43.61 -2.25 4.48
N ALA A 15 43.47 -0.93 4.53
CA ALA A 15 42.18 -0.31 4.74
C ALA A 15 41.27 -0.81 3.62
N ALA A 16 40.31 -1.67 3.96
CA ALA A 16 39.27 -2.07 3.03
C ALA A 16 38.62 -0.79 2.49
N PRO A 17 38.43 -0.66 1.17
CA PRO A 17 37.68 0.45 0.64
C PRO A 17 36.32 0.45 1.32
N SER A 18 35.99 1.55 1.99
CA SER A 18 34.62 1.85 2.43
C SER A 18 33.72 1.60 1.22
N SER A 19 32.85 0.60 1.31
CA SER A 19 31.76 0.45 0.35
C SER A 19 31.12 1.83 0.23
N SER A 20 31.01 2.35 -1.00
CA SER A 20 30.09 3.45 -1.29
C SER A 20 28.78 3.15 -0.58
N ASP A 21 28.21 4.11 0.15
CA ASP A 21 26.89 3.95 0.74
C ASP A 21 25.96 3.38 -0.33
N ASP A 22 25.57 2.11 -0.21
CA ASP A 22 24.65 1.46 -1.15
C ASP A 22 23.37 2.30 -1.14
N VAL A 23 23.14 3.03 -2.23
CA VAL A 23 21.99 3.94 -2.34
C VAL A 23 20.73 3.08 -2.33
N PHE A 24 19.96 3.21 -1.25
CA PHE A 24 18.68 2.52 -1.12
C PHE A 24 17.64 3.18 -2.03
N ASN A 25 17.41 2.59 -3.21
CA ASN A 25 16.42 3.04 -4.18
C ASN A 25 15.20 2.12 -4.19
N ILE A 26 14.03 2.74 -4.23
CA ILE A 26 12.74 2.08 -4.45
C ILE A 26 11.96 2.84 -5.52
N THR A 27 11.12 2.12 -6.25
CA THR A 27 10.15 2.72 -7.16
C THR A 27 8.77 2.56 -6.56
N VAL A 28 8.10 3.67 -6.28
CA VAL A 28 6.73 3.66 -5.75
C VAL A 28 5.76 3.98 -6.89
N LEU A 29 4.98 2.99 -7.26
CA LEU A 29 3.78 3.16 -8.09
C LEU A 29 2.62 3.32 -7.12
N HIS A 30 1.69 4.25 -7.40
CA HIS A 30 0.51 4.36 -6.56
C HIS A 30 -0.73 4.74 -7.36
N THR A 31 -1.88 4.44 -6.76
CA THR A 31 -3.20 4.94 -7.12
C THR A 31 -3.94 5.35 -5.85
N ASN A 32 -4.97 6.14 -6.01
CA ASN A 32 -5.91 6.54 -4.97
C ASN A 32 -7.23 6.89 -5.68
N ASP A 33 -8.35 6.86 -4.96
CA ASP A 33 -9.63 7.37 -5.44
C ASP A 33 -10.05 6.75 -6.79
N ILE A 34 -9.85 5.43 -6.94
CA ILE A 34 -10.27 4.72 -8.16
C ILE A 34 -11.77 4.80 -8.32
N HIS A 35 -12.53 4.87 -7.21
CA HIS A 35 -13.98 5.07 -7.21
C HIS A 35 -14.70 4.20 -8.25
N SER A 36 -14.37 2.90 -8.24
CA SER A 36 -14.96 1.90 -9.13
C SER A 36 -14.91 2.25 -10.63
N HIS A 37 -13.95 3.05 -11.08
CA HIS A 37 -13.63 3.24 -12.50
C HIS A 37 -12.87 2.03 -13.06
N PHE A 38 -13.57 0.89 -13.12
CA PHE A 38 -13.01 -0.36 -13.68
C PHE A 38 -12.77 -0.27 -15.18
N LEU A 39 -13.68 0.41 -15.89
CA LEU A 39 -13.55 0.71 -17.31
C LEU A 39 -12.91 2.06 -17.51
N GLN A 40 -12.46 2.31 -18.74
CA GLN A 40 -11.94 3.62 -19.13
C GLN A 40 -13.03 4.71 -19.04
N SER A 41 -12.60 5.92 -18.68
CA SER A 41 -13.44 7.11 -18.53
C SER A 41 -13.01 8.20 -19.51
N ASP A 42 -13.86 9.20 -19.73
CA ASP A 42 -13.43 10.42 -20.40
C ASP A 42 -12.54 11.28 -19.50
N SER A 43 -12.03 12.41 -20.01
CA SER A 43 -11.14 13.31 -19.26
C SER A 43 -11.76 13.95 -18.01
N ARG A 44 -13.08 13.83 -17.83
CA ARG A 44 -13.82 14.33 -16.65
C ARG A 44 -14.24 13.20 -15.72
N GLY A 45 -13.77 11.98 -15.94
CA GLY A 45 -14.17 10.80 -15.18
C GLY A 45 -15.54 10.24 -15.56
N ALA A 46 -16.22 10.77 -16.56
CA ALA A 46 -17.52 10.25 -16.98
C ALA A 46 -17.39 9.02 -17.89
N ASN A 47 -18.51 8.38 -18.22
CA ASN A 47 -18.52 7.23 -19.12
C ASN A 47 -17.83 7.53 -20.46
N CYS A 48 -16.89 6.66 -20.83
CA CYS A 48 -16.30 6.63 -22.16
C CYS A 48 -17.28 6.00 -23.16
N SER A 49 -17.79 6.79 -24.11
CA SER A 49 -18.57 6.26 -25.22
C SER A 49 -17.65 5.70 -26.32
N GLU A 50 -18.19 4.83 -27.18
CA GLU A 50 -17.45 4.30 -28.33
C GLU A 50 -16.84 5.40 -29.20
N LYS A 51 -17.59 6.48 -29.46
CA LYS A 51 -17.09 7.65 -30.20
C LYS A 51 -15.83 8.24 -29.57
N LYS A 52 -15.79 8.39 -28.24
CA LYS A 52 -14.61 8.90 -27.52
C LYS A 52 -13.48 7.89 -27.52
N ALA A 53 -13.78 6.59 -27.39
CA ALA A 53 -12.78 5.53 -27.45
C ALA A 53 -12.06 5.52 -28.82
N THR A 54 -12.81 5.56 -29.92
CA THR A 54 -12.25 5.61 -31.29
C THR A 54 -11.46 6.89 -31.54
N ALA A 55 -11.81 7.98 -30.87
CA ALA A 55 -11.08 9.24 -30.93
C ALA A 55 -9.86 9.32 -29.97
N ASN A 56 -9.53 8.23 -29.26
CA ASN A 56 -8.48 8.20 -28.23
C ASN A 56 -8.68 9.23 -27.10
N GLN A 57 -9.93 9.49 -26.73
CA GLN A 57 -10.32 10.45 -25.68
C GLN A 57 -10.76 9.74 -24.38
N CYS A 58 -10.28 8.53 -24.15
CA CYS A 58 -10.57 7.75 -22.95
C CYS A 58 -9.32 7.30 -22.22
N TYR A 59 -9.38 7.34 -20.90
CA TYR A 59 -8.24 7.25 -19.99
C TYR A 59 -8.54 6.28 -18.85
N GLY A 60 -7.49 5.87 -18.13
CA GLY A 60 -7.63 5.01 -16.95
C GLY A 60 -8.25 3.64 -17.25
N GLY A 61 -9.03 3.13 -16.30
CA GLY A 61 -9.55 1.77 -16.30
C GLY A 61 -8.53 0.74 -15.80
N VAL A 62 -9.01 -0.22 -15.02
CA VAL A 62 -8.21 -1.28 -14.40
C VAL A 62 -7.31 -2.00 -15.40
N PRO A 63 -7.77 -2.43 -16.60
CA PRO A 63 -6.89 -3.11 -17.55
C PRO A 63 -5.67 -2.30 -17.99
N ARG A 64 -5.83 -0.98 -18.18
CA ARG A 64 -4.74 -0.08 -18.60
C ARG A 64 -3.75 0.16 -17.46
N ILE A 65 -4.26 0.31 -16.23
CA ILE A 65 -3.43 0.43 -15.03
C ILE A 65 -2.60 -0.84 -14.86
N VAL A 66 -3.23 -2.02 -14.88
CA VAL A 66 -2.54 -3.31 -14.74
C VAL A 66 -1.48 -3.50 -15.84
N ALA A 67 -1.79 -3.15 -17.09
CA ALA A 67 -0.82 -3.23 -18.18
C ALA A 67 0.41 -2.35 -17.91
N LYS A 68 0.20 -1.11 -17.45
CA LYS A 68 1.30 -0.19 -17.17
C LYS A 68 2.10 -0.60 -15.92
N VAL A 69 1.43 -1.05 -14.86
CA VAL A 69 2.08 -1.56 -13.65
C VAL A 69 2.94 -2.77 -13.96
N ARG A 70 2.45 -3.71 -14.78
CA ARG A 70 3.23 -4.87 -15.22
C ARG A 70 4.48 -4.44 -16.01
N ASP A 71 4.34 -3.48 -16.93
CA ASP A 71 5.46 -2.91 -17.69
C ASP A 71 6.51 -2.27 -16.77
N LEU A 72 6.07 -1.45 -15.80
CA LEU A 72 6.95 -0.76 -14.86
C LEU A 72 7.63 -1.73 -13.90
N LYS A 73 6.90 -2.67 -13.30
CA LYS A 73 7.47 -3.71 -12.42
C LYS A 73 8.48 -4.61 -13.13
N ALA A 74 8.44 -4.71 -14.46
CA ALA A 74 9.43 -5.47 -15.24
C ALA A 74 10.70 -4.65 -15.57
N LYS A 75 10.65 -3.32 -15.48
CA LYS A 75 11.74 -2.42 -15.85
C LYS A 75 12.45 -1.78 -14.66
N GLU A 76 11.72 -1.60 -13.57
CA GLU A 76 12.16 -0.86 -12.39
C GLU A 76 12.55 -1.84 -11.27
N GLU A 77 13.69 -1.62 -10.64
CA GLU A 77 14.12 -2.36 -9.46
C GLU A 77 13.30 -1.95 -8.22
N ASN A 78 13.08 -2.89 -7.29
CA ASN A 78 12.41 -2.62 -6.02
C ASN A 78 11.08 -1.86 -6.18
N ALA A 79 10.30 -2.23 -7.20
CA ALA A 79 9.06 -1.56 -7.56
C ALA A 79 7.87 -2.07 -6.74
N PHE A 80 7.31 -1.19 -5.92
CA PHE A 80 6.10 -1.45 -5.13
C PHE A 80 4.90 -0.71 -5.71
N PHE A 81 3.73 -1.33 -5.68
CA PHE A 81 2.48 -0.74 -6.11
C PHE A 81 1.49 -0.68 -4.97
N PHE A 82 1.09 0.54 -4.61
CA PHE A 82 0.17 0.79 -3.50
C PHE A 82 -1.13 1.44 -3.96
N ASN A 83 -2.17 1.31 -3.12
CA ASN A 83 -3.40 2.09 -3.23
C ASN A 83 -3.66 2.83 -1.92
N ALA A 84 -4.00 4.12 -1.98
CA ALA A 84 -4.23 4.94 -0.79
C ALA A 84 -5.70 5.01 -0.31
N GLY A 85 -6.58 4.13 -0.81
CA GLY A 85 -7.99 4.06 -0.43
C GLY A 85 -8.94 4.54 -1.53
N ASP A 86 -10.22 4.52 -1.20
CA ASP A 86 -11.34 4.99 -2.02
C ASP A 86 -11.42 4.26 -3.38
N PHE A 87 -11.41 2.93 -3.29
CA PHE A 87 -11.69 2.05 -4.42
C PHE A 87 -13.17 1.63 -4.48
N PHE A 88 -13.92 1.79 -3.38
CA PHE A 88 -15.38 1.70 -3.33
C PHE A 88 -16.05 2.94 -3.94
N GLN A 89 -17.37 2.81 -4.16
CA GLN A 89 -18.26 3.85 -4.68
C GLN A 89 -17.87 4.40 -6.06
N GLY A 90 -18.61 5.38 -6.58
CA GLY A 90 -18.25 6.21 -7.74
C GLY A 90 -19.00 5.91 -9.02
N THR A 91 -19.17 4.63 -9.36
CA THR A 91 -19.88 4.20 -10.58
C THR A 91 -20.97 3.17 -10.29
N VAL A 92 -21.84 2.93 -11.27
CA VAL A 92 -22.91 1.92 -11.20
C VAL A 92 -22.39 0.51 -10.87
N TRP A 93 -21.12 0.22 -11.18
CA TRP A 93 -20.49 -1.04 -10.87
C TRP A 93 -20.53 -1.33 -9.36
N TYR A 94 -20.19 -0.35 -8.53
CA TYR A 94 -20.27 -0.50 -7.08
C TYR A 94 -21.71 -0.57 -6.61
N THR A 95 -22.60 0.27 -7.14
CA THR A 95 -24.02 0.29 -6.74
C THR A 95 -24.66 -1.09 -6.90
N VAL A 96 -24.39 -1.79 -8.00
CA VAL A 96 -25.01 -3.08 -8.33
C VAL A 96 -24.25 -4.27 -7.74
N LEU A 97 -22.92 -4.27 -7.84
CA LEU A 97 -22.10 -5.44 -7.50
C LEU A 97 -21.39 -5.30 -6.15
N LYS A 98 -21.42 -4.12 -5.54
CA LYS A 98 -20.86 -3.83 -4.22
C LYS A 98 -19.39 -4.25 -4.12
N TYR A 99 -18.95 -4.68 -2.95
CA TYR A 99 -17.57 -5.10 -2.73
C TYR A 99 -17.10 -6.24 -3.67
N ASN A 100 -18.01 -7.04 -4.25
CA ASN A 100 -17.63 -8.21 -5.03
C ASN A 100 -16.86 -7.87 -6.30
N ILE A 101 -17.28 -6.82 -7.04
CA ILE A 101 -16.57 -6.40 -8.26
C ILE A 101 -15.23 -5.74 -7.93
N VAL A 102 -15.21 -4.96 -6.84
CA VAL A 102 -13.99 -4.31 -6.34
C VAL A 102 -12.96 -5.38 -5.99
N ALA A 103 -13.34 -6.35 -5.16
CA ALA A 103 -12.44 -7.41 -4.73
C ALA A 103 -11.92 -8.23 -5.93
N LEU A 104 -12.79 -8.52 -6.89
CA LEU A 104 -12.41 -9.20 -8.14
C LEU A 104 -11.37 -8.39 -8.94
N ALA A 105 -11.48 -7.06 -8.98
CA ALA A 105 -10.49 -6.21 -9.61
C ALA A 105 -9.17 -6.19 -8.81
N MET A 106 -9.24 -5.99 -7.49
CA MET A 106 -8.07 -5.86 -6.61
C MET A 106 -7.21 -7.12 -6.58
N GLU A 107 -7.82 -8.30 -6.63
CA GLU A 107 -7.16 -9.60 -6.84
C GLU A 107 -6.22 -9.61 -8.06
N ARG A 108 -6.48 -8.76 -9.08
CA ARG A 108 -5.72 -8.68 -10.34
C ARG A 108 -4.86 -7.43 -10.47
N MET A 109 -4.93 -6.50 -9.52
CA MET A 109 -4.23 -5.20 -9.61
C MET A 109 -2.73 -5.29 -9.35
N MET A 110 -2.24 -6.38 -8.75
CA MET A 110 -0.82 -6.55 -8.39
C MET A 110 -0.34 -5.56 -7.31
N TYR A 111 -1.24 -5.13 -6.43
CA TYR A 111 -0.90 -4.31 -5.26
C TYR A 111 -0.06 -5.09 -4.27
N ASP A 112 0.94 -4.42 -3.71
CA ASP A 112 1.74 -4.94 -2.60
C ASP A 112 1.05 -4.70 -1.25
N ALA A 113 0.41 -3.53 -1.12
CA ALA A 113 -0.48 -3.18 -0.02
C ALA A 113 -1.50 -2.10 -0.45
N VAL A 114 -2.63 -2.04 0.24
CA VAL A 114 -3.66 -1.01 0.05
C VAL A 114 -4.06 -0.44 1.40
N CYS A 115 -4.35 0.85 1.46
CA CYS A 115 -5.00 1.49 2.59
C CYS A 115 -6.51 1.50 2.39
N LEU A 116 -7.28 1.46 3.48
CA LEU A 116 -8.70 1.82 3.44
C LEU A 116 -8.84 3.35 3.34
N GLY A 117 -9.80 3.82 2.56
CA GLY A 117 -10.31 5.18 2.53
C GLY A 117 -11.67 5.28 3.22
N ASN A 118 -12.34 6.43 3.13
CA ASN A 118 -13.64 6.62 3.76
C ASN A 118 -14.75 5.84 3.05
N HIS A 119 -14.70 5.72 1.73
CA HIS A 119 -15.77 5.05 0.97
C HIS A 119 -15.81 3.54 1.20
N GLU A 120 -14.74 2.95 1.72
CA GLU A 120 -14.75 1.56 2.17
C GLU A 120 -15.73 1.30 3.31
N PHE A 121 -16.20 2.35 3.99
CA PHE A 121 -17.17 2.29 5.08
C PHE A 121 -18.60 2.72 4.65
N ASP A 122 -18.86 2.98 3.36
CA ASP A 122 -20.18 3.43 2.88
C ASP A 122 -21.31 2.45 3.21
N ASP A 123 -21.07 1.15 2.98
CA ASP A 123 -22.03 0.06 3.28
C ASP A 123 -21.81 -0.56 4.66
N GLY A 124 -21.06 0.12 5.53
CA GLY A 124 -20.80 -0.28 6.90
C GLY A 124 -19.93 -1.53 7.10
N PRO A 125 -19.80 -1.99 8.35
CA PRO A 125 -19.07 -3.21 8.69
C PRO A 125 -19.49 -4.44 7.87
N GLU A 126 -20.78 -4.53 7.51
CA GLU A 126 -21.36 -5.60 6.70
C GLU A 126 -20.87 -5.58 5.25
N GLY A 127 -20.53 -4.41 4.70
CA GLY A 127 -19.88 -4.27 3.39
C GLY A 127 -18.37 -4.50 3.43
N LEU A 128 -17.72 -4.04 4.50
CA LEU A 128 -16.26 -4.08 4.63
C LEU A 128 -15.71 -5.45 5.06
N ALA A 129 -16.35 -6.13 6.02
CA ALA A 129 -15.91 -7.43 6.52
C ALA A 129 -15.73 -8.50 5.41
N PRO A 130 -16.71 -8.75 4.53
CA PRO A 130 -16.54 -9.75 3.46
C PRO A 130 -15.50 -9.34 2.42
N PHE A 131 -15.29 -8.04 2.20
CA PHE A 131 -14.20 -7.54 1.37
C PHE A 131 -12.83 -7.90 1.96
N LEU A 132 -12.62 -7.65 3.24
CA LEU A 132 -11.36 -7.95 3.93
C LEU A 132 -11.03 -9.45 3.91
N LEU A 133 -12.02 -10.29 4.18
CA LEU A 133 -11.88 -11.76 4.08
C LEU A 133 -11.48 -12.21 2.66
N ARG A 134 -11.96 -11.51 1.64
CA ARG A 134 -11.60 -11.79 0.25
C ARG A 134 -10.19 -11.31 -0.09
N MET A 135 -9.78 -10.16 0.42
CA MET A 135 -8.40 -9.67 0.28
C MET A 135 -7.40 -10.59 0.96
N GLU A 136 -7.71 -11.10 2.16
CA GLU A 136 -6.90 -12.09 2.86
C GLU A 136 -6.72 -13.36 2.00
N LYS A 137 -7.81 -13.93 1.48
CA LYS A 137 -7.76 -15.10 0.59
C LYS A 137 -6.96 -14.85 -0.70
N ALA A 138 -6.95 -13.61 -1.17
CA ALA A 138 -6.22 -13.19 -2.36
C ALA A 138 -4.75 -12.78 -2.09
N ASN A 139 -4.29 -12.86 -0.83
CA ASN A 139 -2.99 -12.34 -0.39
C ASN A 139 -2.78 -10.84 -0.66
N VAL A 140 -3.85 -10.06 -0.69
CA VAL A 140 -3.79 -8.59 -0.78
C VAL A 140 -3.75 -8.02 0.63
N THR A 141 -2.66 -7.32 0.96
CA THR A 141 -2.52 -6.68 2.28
C THR A 141 -3.36 -5.42 2.35
N VAL A 142 -4.29 -5.36 3.30
CA VAL A 142 -5.09 -4.17 3.60
C VAL A 142 -4.61 -3.55 4.92
N LEU A 143 -4.40 -2.23 4.90
CA LEU A 143 -3.83 -1.46 6.00
C LEU A 143 -4.85 -0.46 6.56
N GLY A 144 -4.84 -0.30 7.88
CA GLY A 144 -5.65 0.65 8.64
C GLY A 144 -5.03 0.92 10.01
N THR A 145 -3.94 1.68 10.04
CA THR A 145 -3.09 1.95 11.21
C THR A 145 -3.85 2.57 12.37
N ASN A 146 -4.77 3.48 12.07
CA ASN A 146 -5.56 4.20 13.07
C ASN A 146 -6.95 3.58 13.31
N LEU A 147 -7.17 2.32 12.90
CA LEU A 147 -8.43 1.63 13.15
C LEU A 147 -8.35 0.77 14.42
N ASP A 148 -9.40 0.87 15.24
CA ASP A 148 -9.69 -0.05 16.34
C ASP A 148 -11.03 -0.74 16.05
N THR A 149 -10.95 -2.02 15.69
CA THR A 149 -12.08 -2.87 15.33
C THR A 149 -12.61 -3.71 16.51
N MET A 150 -12.00 -3.62 17.70
CA MET A 150 -12.34 -4.51 18.84
C MET A 150 -13.80 -4.36 19.31
N GLY A 151 -14.41 -3.20 19.07
CA GLY A 151 -15.79 -2.91 19.44
C GLY A 151 -16.85 -3.42 18.45
N GLU A 152 -16.44 -3.97 17.31
CA GLU A 152 -17.32 -4.34 16.21
C GLU A 152 -17.43 -5.87 16.08
N PRO A 153 -18.55 -6.50 16.47
CA PRO A 153 -18.68 -7.96 16.54
C PRO A 153 -18.37 -8.70 15.23
N ILE A 154 -18.71 -8.14 14.06
CA ILE A 154 -18.42 -8.80 12.78
C ILE A 154 -16.90 -8.88 12.49
N PHE A 155 -16.08 -8.11 13.21
CA PHE A 155 -14.62 -8.11 13.12
C PHE A 155 -13.93 -8.99 14.18
N GLU A 156 -14.66 -9.75 15.02
CA GLU A 156 -14.06 -10.58 16.08
C GLU A 156 -12.97 -11.54 15.56
N ASN A 157 -13.12 -12.04 14.33
CA ASN A 157 -12.16 -12.91 13.66
C ASN A 157 -11.51 -12.28 12.41
N ILE A 158 -11.57 -10.95 12.27
CA ILE A 158 -11.00 -10.22 11.14
C ILE A 158 -9.98 -9.23 11.66
N THR A 159 -8.72 -9.41 11.28
CA THR A 159 -7.64 -8.49 11.64
C THR A 159 -7.36 -7.52 10.50
N VAL A 160 -7.50 -6.22 10.76
CA VAL A 160 -6.95 -5.18 9.89
C VAL A 160 -5.52 -4.89 10.33
N LEU A 161 -4.57 -5.01 9.41
CA LEU A 161 -3.16 -4.81 9.72
C LEU A 161 -2.86 -3.32 9.88
N LYS A 162 -2.06 -2.96 10.88
CA LYS A 162 -1.58 -1.58 11.03
C LYS A 162 -0.49 -1.23 10.02
N HIS A 163 0.32 -2.21 9.65
CA HIS A 163 1.43 -2.04 8.73
C HIS A 163 1.88 -3.35 8.11
N LYS A 164 2.79 -3.26 7.14
CA LYS A 164 3.58 -4.35 6.59
C LYS A 164 5.05 -3.94 6.49
N ILE A 165 5.97 -4.89 6.67
CA ILE A 165 7.41 -4.65 6.51
C ILE A 165 7.88 -5.44 5.28
N TYR A 166 8.59 -4.76 4.39
CA TYR A 166 9.27 -5.34 3.24
C TYR A 166 10.77 -5.39 3.50
N MET A 167 11.40 -6.49 3.09
CA MET A 167 12.86 -6.66 3.12
C MET A 167 13.38 -6.50 1.69
N ILE A 168 14.27 -5.53 1.48
CA ILE A 168 14.79 -5.15 0.17
C ILE A 168 16.31 -5.08 0.31
N ASN A 169 17.03 -6.04 -0.27
CA ASN A 169 18.49 -6.09 -0.22
C ASN A 169 19.07 -5.94 1.20
N GLY A 170 18.43 -6.56 2.20
CA GLY A 170 18.84 -6.47 3.61
C GLY A 170 18.35 -5.22 4.36
N VAL A 171 17.71 -4.28 3.66
CA VAL A 171 17.08 -3.07 4.24
C VAL A 171 15.60 -3.32 4.50
N LYS A 172 15.11 -2.92 5.68
CA LYS A 172 13.69 -2.98 6.01
C LYS A 172 12.98 -1.68 5.67
N MET A 173 11.86 -1.79 4.94
CA MET A 173 10.91 -0.71 4.68
C MET A 173 9.57 -1.03 5.34
N GLY A 174 9.10 -0.16 6.23
CA GLY A 174 7.76 -0.22 6.80
C GLY A 174 6.75 0.51 5.91
N VAL A 175 5.56 -0.05 5.74
CA VAL A 175 4.44 0.58 5.05
C VAL A 175 3.24 0.55 5.97
N MET A 176 2.62 1.69 6.19
CA MET A 176 1.42 1.85 7.01
C MET A 176 0.35 2.60 6.20
N GLY A 177 -0.87 2.72 6.70
CA GLY A 177 -1.96 3.38 5.96
C GLY A 177 -3.00 3.93 6.92
N VAL A 178 -3.37 5.21 6.74
CA VAL A 178 -4.19 5.95 7.70
C VAL A 178 -5.48 6.41 7.04
N VAL A 179 -6.60 6.16 7.73
CA VAL A 179 -7.94 6.57 7.29
C VAL A 179 -8.26 7.94 7.88
N THR A 180 -8.81 8.85 7.08
CA THR A 180 -9.27 10.16 7.58
C THR A 180 -10.31 9.99 8.68
N ARG A 181 -10.19 10.75 9.76
CA ARG A 181 -11.15 10.76 10.87
C ARG A 181 -12.50 11.34 10.47
N GLU A 182 -12.55 12.12 9.38
CA GLU A 182 -13.80 12.62 8.80
C GLU A 182 -14.75 11.49 8.39
N THR A 183 -14.24 10.28 8.14
CA THR A 183 -15.01 9.05 7.87
C THR A 183 -16.12 8.81 8.91
N ILE A 184 -15.92 9.23 10.17
CA ILE A 184 -16.95 9.16 11.23
C ILE A 184 -18.22 9.92 10.84
N THR A 185 -18.08 10.97 10.04
CA THR A 185 -19.16 11.87 9.61
C THR A 185 -19.57 11.72 8.15
N ILE A 186 -18.68 11.23 7.28
CA ILE A 186 -18.91 11.15 5.83
C ILE A 186 -19.20 9.72 5.32
N ALA A 187 -19.11 8.71 6.20
CA ALA A 187 -19.40 7.31 5.90
C ALA A 187 -20.04 6.61 7.12
N ASN A 188 -20.14 5.28 7.10
CA ASN A 188 -20.85 4.50 8.12
C ASN A 188 -19.94 3.49 8.84
N PRO A 189 -18.92 3.91 9.62
CA PRO A 189 -17.95 2.97 10.21
C PRO A 189 -18.50 2.02 11.28
N GLY A 190 -19.77 2.13 11.67
CA GLY A 190 -20.37 1.30 12.72
C GLY A 190 -19.68 1.54 14.06
N LYS A 191 -19.25 0.47 14.74
CA LYS A 191 -18.52 0.55 16.01
C LYS A 191 -17.00 0.57 15.85
N ILE A 192 -16.50 0.56 14.62
CA ILE A 192 -15.07 0.69 14.34
C ILE A 192 -14.65 2.11 14.71
N LYS A 193 -13.67 2.24 15.60
CA LYS A 193 -13.13 3.55 15.98
C LYS A 193 -12.05 3.96 15.00
N ILE A 194 -12.13 5.20 14.57
CA ILE A 194 -11.10 5.85 13.76
C ILE A 194 -10.37 6.82 14.66
N LEU A 195 -9.16 6.43 15.04
CA LEU A 195 -8.31 7.14 15.98
C LEU A 195 -7.65 8.36 15.31
N ASP A 196 -7.13 9.27 16.13
CA ASP A 196 -6.39 10.45 15.67
C ASP A 196 -5.19 10.05 14.79
N GLU A 197 -5.14 10.61 13.58
CA GLU A 197 -4.19 10.27 12.53
C GLU A 197 -2.76 10.53 12.98
N ILE A 198 -2.48 11.74 13.48
CA ILE A 198 -1.13 12.16 13.87
C ILE A 198 -0.62 11.29 15.02
N ARG A 199 -1.47 11.04 16.02
CA ARG A 199 -1.13 10.18 17.15
C ARG A 199 -0.82 8.76 16.70
N SER A 200 -1.69 8.15 15.90
CA SER A 200 -1.51 6.77 15.42
C SER A 200 -0.26 6.64 14.53
N ILE A 201 0.03 7.63 13.69
CA ILE A 201 1.26 7.68 12.87
C ILE A 201 2.50 7.68 13.78
N LYS A 202 2.54 8.55 14.78
CA LYS A 202 3.69 8.65 15.70
C LYS A 202 3.92 7.34 16.47
N GLU A 203 2.85 6.77 17.02
CA GLU A 203 2.91 5.49 17.75
C GLU A 203 3.44 4.35 16.86
N GLU A 204 3.05 4.32 15.57
CA GLU A 204 3.51 3.29 14.64
C GLU A 204 4.97 3.54 14.16
N ILE A 205 5.39 4.79 13.97
CA ILE A 205 6.79 5.14 13.69
C ILE A 205 7.70 4.71 14.85
N GLU A 206 7.28 4.92 16.11
CA GLU A 206 8.01 4.44 17.28
C GLU A 206 8.09 2.91 17.32
N CYS A 207 6.99 2.21 16.99
CA CYS A 207 6.97 0.75 16.85
C CYS A 207 7.98 0.28 15.79
N PHE A 208 8.01 0.91 14.62
CA PHE A 208 8.98 0.62 13.55
C PHE A 208 10.42 0.81 14.01
N THR A 209 10.72 1.95 14.61
CA THR A 209 12.09 2.34 14.98
C THR A 209 12.62 1.47 16.11
N PHE A 210 11.87 1.38 17.23
CA PHE A 210 12.38 0.79 18.46
C PHE A 210 12.13 -0.71 18.59
N ARG A 211 11.08 -1.26 17.97
CA ARG A 211 10.72 -2.67 18.11
C ARG A 211 11.09 -3.51 16.90
N LYS A 212 11.15 -2.90 15.71
CA LYS A 212 11.30 -3.62 14.43
C LYS A 212 12.60 -3.29 13.68
N ASN A 213 13.35 -2.29 14.15
CA ASN A 213 14.58 -1.79 13.52
C ASN A 213 14.35 -1.42 12.03
N VAL A 214 13.28 -0.66 11.77
CA VAL A 214 12.89 -0.14 10.45
C VAL A 214 13.23 1.35 10.43
N ARG A 215 13.91 1.80 9.36
CA ARG A 215 14.31 3.22 9.20
C ARG A 215 13.72 3.89 7.95
N HIS A 216 13.24 3.11 6.99
CA HIS A 216 12.54 3.60 5.81
C HIS A 216 11.05 3.33 6.00
N ILE A 217 10.23 4.37 5.93
CA ILE A 217 8.80 4.28 6.22
C ILE A 217 8.04 4.96 5.09
N CYS A 218 7.10 4.24 4.49
CA CYS A 218 6.07 4.75 3.61
C CYS A 218 4.77 4.87 4.41
N LEU A 219 4.15 6.03 4.35
CA LEU A 219 2.79 6.28 4.83
C LEU A 219 1.87 6.40 3.61
#